data_AF-A0A7C3CQI6-F1
#
_entry.id   AF-A0A7C3CQI6-F1
#
_cell.length_a   1.000
_cell.length_b   1.000
_cell.length_c   1.000
_cell.angle_alpha   90.00
_cell.angle_beta   90.00
_cell.angle_gamma   90.00
#
_symmetry.space_group_name_H-M   'P 1'
#
loop_
_entity.id
_entity.type
_entity.pdbx_description
1 polymer ?
#
loop_
_entity_poly.entity_id
_entity_poly.type
_entity_poly.pdbx_seq_one_letter_code
_entity_poly.pdbx_strand_id
1 'polypeptide(L)' 'MNTTRQLLIDAAREIGNICESNCHYTAGLAHRIDEYGKPVSELTVAELLELSRQHTDQFNRIYA' A
#
# COMPACT_ATOMS: atom_id res chain seq x y z
N MET A 1 -14.55 -2.37 17.52
CA MET A 1 -14.13 -3.59 16.79
C MET A 1 -14.56 -3.41 15.35
N ASN A 2 -13.62 -3.35 14.40
CA ASN A 2 -13.97 -3.16 12.99
C ASN A 2 -14.68 -4.41 12.49
N THR A 3 -15.79 -4.23 11.77
CA THR A 3 -16.48 -5.35 11.14
C THR A 3 -15.71 -5.80 9.90
N THR A 4 -15.88 -7.06 9.48
CA THR A 4 -15.30 -7.58 8.23
C THR A 4 -15.65 -6.69 7.04
N ARG A 5 -16.87 -6.12 7.01
CA ARG A 5 -17.29 -5.17 5.99
C ARG A 5 -16.40 -3.93 5.95
N GLN A 6 -16.09 -3.35 7.11
CA GLN A 6 -15.25 -2.15 7.18
C GLN A 6 -13.83 -2.46 6.69
N LEU A 7 -13.24 -3.58 7.12
CA LEU A 7 -11.91 -4.00 6.69
C LEU A 7 -11.83 -4.21 5.17
N LEU A 8 -12.87 -4.79 4.57
CA LEU A 8 -12.94 -4.97 3.12
C LEU A 8 -13.04 -3.63 2.37
N ILE A 9 -13.84 -2.69 2.87
CA ILE A 9 -13.97 -1.34 2.28
C ILE A 9 -12.63 -0.60 2.35
N ASP A 10 -11.96 -0.66 3.50
CA ASP A 10 -10.69 0.02 3.71
C ASP A 10 -9.60 -0.57 2.79
N ALA A 11 -9.52 -1.90 2.70
CA ALA A 11 -8.59 -2.57 1.79
C ALA A 11 -8.84 -2.21 0.32
N ALA A 12 -10.10 -2.25 -0.12
CA ALA A 12 -10.46 -1.92 -1.50
C ALA A 12 -10.15 -0.45 -1.84
N ARG A 13 -10.42 0.47 -0.92
CA ARG A 13 -10.09 1.89 -1.08
C ARG A 13 -8.60 2.09 -1.25
N GLU A 14 -7.79 1.44 -0.41
CA GLU A 14 -6.35 1.64 -0.45
C GLU A 14 -5.71 1.04 -1.70
N ILE A 15 -6.17 -0.12 -2.16
CA ILE A 15 -5.79 -0.67 -3.47
C ILE A 15 -6.18 0.30 -4.60
N GLY A 16 -7.38 0.88 -4.54
CA GLY A 16 -7.81 1.91 -5.49
C GLY A 16 -6.89 3.12 -5.51
N ASN A 17 -6.53 3.64 -4.34
CA ASN A 17 -5.62 4.79 -4.20
C ASN A 17 -4.23 4.49 -4.82
N ILE A 18 -3.70 3.28 -4.65
CA ILE A 18 -2.42 2.88 -5.27
C ILE A 18 -2.52 2.96 -6.80
N CYS A 19 -3.63 2.51 -7.38
CA CYS A 19 -3.87 2.55 -8.83
C CYS A 19 -4.05 3.97 -9.37
N GLU A 20 -4.64 4.88 -8.60
CA GLU A 20 -4.85 6.29 -8.97
C GLU A 20 -3.60 7.16 -8.73
N SER A 21 -2.61 6.64 -8.00
CA SER A 21 -1.36 7.34 -7.71
C SER A 21 -0.47 7.47 -8.94
N ASN A 22 0.44 8.44 -8.93
CA ASN A 22 1.36 8.67 -10.04
C ASN A 22 2.45 7.58 -10.13
N CYS A 23 3.14 7.51 -11.27
CA CYS A 23 4.15 6.49 -11.54
C CYS A 23 5.33 6.50 -10.55
N HIS A 24 5.68 7.64 -9.95
CA HIS A 24 6.76 7.73 -8.98
C HIS A 24 6.37 7.07 -7.65
N TYR A 25 5.12 7.27 -7.21
CA TYR A 25 4.59 6.59 -6.03
C TYR A 25 4.56 5.07 -6.24
N THR A 26 4.00 4.60 -7.36
CA THR A 26 3.91 3.16 -7.64
C THR A 26 5.29 2.51 -7.74
N ALA A 27 6.28 3.19 -8.34
CA ALA A 27 7.65 2.70 -8.40
C ALA A 27 8.31 2.64 -7.01
N GLY A 28 8.08 3.64 -6.15
CA GLY A 28 8.57 3.64 -4.78
C GLY A 28 7.96 2.52 -3.93
N LEU A 29 6.66 2.28 -4.06
CA LEU A 29 5.99 1.17 -3.39
C LEU A 29 6.49 -0.19 -3.88
N ALA A 30 6.71 -0.35 -5.20
CA ALA A 30 7.29 -1.57 -5.76
C ALA A 30 8.69 -1.86 -5.19
N HIS A 31 9.55 -0.84 -5.11
CA HIS A 31 10.86 -0.98 -4.49
C HIS A 31 10.77 -1.42 -3.02
N ARG A 32 9.83 -0.87 -2.26
CA ARG A 32 9.61 -1.25 -0.85
C ARG A 32 9.13 -2.69 -0.71
N ILE A 33 8.31 -3.17 -1.65
CA ILE A 33 7.88 -4.57 -1.71
C ILE A 33 9.08 -5.48 -2.01
N ASP A 34 9.96 -5.09 -2.93
CA ASP A 34 11.19 -5.84 -3.21
C ASP A 34 12.10 -5.92 -1.97
N GLU A 35 12.26 -4.81 -1.23
CA GLU A 35 13.03 -4.77 0.03
C GLU A 35 12.41 -5.63 1.14
N TYR A 36 11.08 -5.78 1.16
CA TYR A 36 10.38 -6.65 2.10
C TYR A 36 10.71 -8.14 1.87
N GLY A 37 11.21 -8.51 0.68
CA GLY A 37 11.73 -9.84 0.39
C GLY A 37 10.65 -10.87 0.03
N LYS A 38 9.43 -10.44 -0.30
CA LYS A 38 8.36 -11.30 -0.83
C LYS A 38 7.80 -10.73 -2.14
N PRO A 39 7.51 -11.57 -3.15
CA PRO A 39 6.87 -11.10 -4.36
C PRO A 39 5.44 -10.61 -4.06
N VAL A 40 4.96 -9.62 -4.84
CA VAL A 40 3.63 -9.02 -4.66
C VAL A 40 2.49 -10.04 -4.68
N SER A 41 2.65 -11.14 -5.42
CA SER A 41 1.68 -12.23 -5.51
C SER A 41 1.55 -13.08 -4.25
N GLU A 42 2.54 -13.02 -3.35
CA GLU A 42 2.57 -13.78 -2.09
C GLU A 42 2.26 -12.93 -0.86
N LEU A 43 2.13 -11.60 -1.04
CA LEU A 43 1.71 -10.69 0.01
C LEU A 43 0.25 -10.96 0.37
N THR A 44 -0.01 -11.10 1.67
CA THR A 44 -1.37 -10.97 2.18
C THR A 44 -1.85 -9.53 1.99
N VAL A 45 -3.17 -9.35 1.91
CA VAL A 45 -3.76 -8.00 1.84
C VAL A 45 -3.29 -7.14 3.00
N ALA A 46 -3.18 -7.70 4.21
CA ALA A 46 -2.72 -6.96 5.39
C ALA A 46 -1.27 -6.44 5.23
N GLU A 47 -0.34 -7.27 4.73
CA GLU A 47 1.04 -6.86 4.51
C GLU A 47 1.14 -5.78 3.42
N LEU A 48 0.39 -5.91 2.33
CA LEU A 48 0.36 -4.92 1.25
C LEU A 48 -0.12 -3.55 1.76
N LEU A 49 -1.21 -3.54 2.54
CA LEU A 49 -1.76 -2.30 3.10
C LEU A 49 -0.78 -1.65 4.07
N GLU A 50 -0.11 -2.43 4.92
CA GLU A 50 0.89 -1.89 5.83
C GLU A 50 2.07 -1.25 5.06
N LEU A 51 2.58 -1.92 4.03
CA LEU A 51 3.64 -1.36 3.17
C LEU A 51 3.19 -0.09 2.44
N SER A 52 1.95 -0.06 1.95
CA SER A 52 1.32 1.11 1.30
C SER A 52 1.23 2.30 2.25
N ARG A 53 0.74 2.09 3.48
CA ARG A 53 0.64 3.15 4.49
C ARG A 53 2.01 3.72 4.84
N GLN A 54 2.97 2.86 5.13
CA GLN A 54 4.32 3.31 5.45
C GLN A 54 4.98 4.06 4.29
N HIS A 55 4.73 3.64 3.04
CA HIS A 55 5.23 4.35 1.87
C HIS A 55 4.54 5.71 1.72
N THR A 56 3.22 5.79 1.91
CA THR A 56 2.45 7.05 1.91
C THR A 56 3.01 8.05 2.91
N ASP A 57 3.23 7.61 4.16
CA ASP A 57 3.77 8.48 5.21
C ASP A 57 5.15 9.02 4.85
N GLN A 58 6.01 8.18 4.26
CA GLN A 58 7.35 8.58 3.81
C GLN A 58 7.29 9.50 2.59
N PHE A 59 6.47 9.18 1.60
CA PHE A 59 6.32 9.96 0.37
C PHE A 59 5.79 11.36 0.67
N ASN A 60 4.73 11.45 1.48
CA ASN A 60 4.17 12.74 1.90
C ASN A 60 5.16 13.55 2.73
N ARG A 61 5.98 12.91 3.58
CA ARG A 61 7.02 13.65 4.31
C ARG A 61 8.06 14.30 3.40
N ILE A 62 8.33 13.72 2.24
CA ILE A 62 9.36 14.20 1.29
C ILE A 62 8.78 15.22 0.31
N TYR A 63 7.53 15.03 -0.11
CA TYR A 63 6.93 15.76 -1.24
C TYR A 63 5.71 16.63 -0.89
N ALA A 64 5.25 16.65 0.38
CA ALA A 64 4.17 17.54 0.84
C ALA A 64 4.67 18.91 1.32
#